data_AF-A0A4C1XTD5-F1
#
_entry.id   AF-A0A4C1XTD5-F1
#
_cell.length_a   1.000
_cell.length_b   1.000
_cell.length_c   1.000
_cell.angle_alpha   90.00
_cell.angle_beta   90.00
_cell.angle_gamma   90.00
#
_symmetry.space_group_name_H-M   'P 1'
#
loop_
_entity.id
_entity.type
_entity.pdbx_description
1 polymer ?
#
loop_
_entity_poly.entity_id
_entity_poly.type
_entity_poly.pdbx_seq_one_letter_code
_entity_poly.pdbx_strand_id
1 'polypeptide(L)'
;MRPSRLERHLSTKHSALKDKPKEFFASKSASLKRMKLDSTGSFAQSSEKVLEASYELSLLIAKAKKSQTIGETLVKPCLLKAADIVLGPESKQKFSQITLSDNSVKRRIDDTAEDIKKSDIFDSLNTLNLKLQGGDSNIIYHRDAITAYTEKLQLWKRKILASNYSCFPKLFAITEEAFFKEILDEIDTKNKISNHLQHLTDKFKRYFPDSCNNIIYRLATDPFHVDIDLLTDNKSKLWN
;
A
#
# COMPACT_ATOMS: atom_id res chain seq x y z
N MET A 1 -20.16 35.05 -9.94
CA MET A 1 -21.32 34.90 -10.87
C MET A 1 -21.99 36.25 -11.06
N ARG A 2 -22.51 36.56 -12.25
CA ARG A 2 -23.33 37.76 -12.46
C ARG A 2 -24.71 37.58 -11.78
N PRO A 3 -25.29 38.61 -11.13
CA PRO A 3 -26.57 38.52 -10.39
C PRO A 3 -27.71 37.92 -11.23
N SER A 4 -27.83 38.35 -12.48
CA SER A 4 -28.86 37.87 -13.42
C SER A 4 -28.77 36.37 -13.73
N ARG A 5 -27.57 35.79 -13.71
CA ARG A 5 -27.38 34.34 -13.92
C ARG A 5 -27.73 33.54 -12.67
N LEU A 6 -27.46 34.10 -11.50
CA LEU A 6 -27.75 33.46 -10.21
C LEU A 6 -29.26 33.42 -9.96
N GLU A 7 -29.97 34.51 -10.23
CA GLU A 7 -31.42 34.60 -10.10
C GLU A 7 -32.14 33.63 -11.05
N ARG A 8 -31.69 33.57 -12.31
CA ARG A 8 -32.19 32.58 -13.27
C ARG A 8 -31.91 31.15 -12.82
N HIS A 9 -30.74 30.88 -12.25
CA HIS A 9 -30.42 29.54 -11.74
C HIS A 9 -31.30 29.16 -10.54
N LEU A 10 -31.50 30.09 -9.60
CA LEU A 10 -32.36 29.90 -8.44
C LEU A 10 -33.80 29.62 -8.87
N SER A 11 -34.33 30.36 -9.85
CA SER A 11 -35.71 30.15 -10.33
C SER A 11 -35.90 28.90 -11.16
N THR A 12 -34.91 28.49 -11.97
CA THR A 12 -35.04 27.34 -12.89
C THR A 12 -34.61 26.01 -12.31
N LYS A 13 -33.63 25.98 -11.39
CA LYS A 13 -33.08 24.74 -10.81
C LYS A 13 -33.51 24.52 -9.37
N HIS A 14 -33.90 25.58 -8.67
CA HIS A 14 -34.23 25.53 -7.25
C HIS A 14 -35.48 26.35 -6.95
N SER A 15 -36.54 26.13 -7.73
CA SER A 15 -37.83 26.82 -7.59
C SER A 15 -38.36 26.82 -6.15
N ALA A 16 -38.17 25.71 -5.42
CA ALA A 16 -38.54 25.57 -4.01
C ALA A 16 -37.74 26.45 -3.02
N LEU A 17 -36.65 27.06 -3.45
CA LEU A 17 -35.81 27.95 -2.64
C LEU A 17 -35.95 29.43 -3.06
N LYS A 18 -36.65 29.71 -4.17
CA LYS A 18 -36.74 31.04 -4.79
C LYS A 18 -37.32 32.09 -3.83
N ASP A 19 -38.35 31.73 -3.07
CA ASP A 19 -39.10 32.65 -2.20
C ASP A 19 -38.59 32.65 -0.75
N LYS A 20 -37.46 31.99 -0.48
CA LYS A 20 -36.93 31.92 0.89
C LYS A 20 -36.25 33.24 1.29
N PRO A 21 -36.40 33.67 2.55
CA PRO A 21 -35.86 34.94 3.01
C PRO A 21 -34.33 34.88 3.11
N LYS A 22 -33.67 36.05 3.07
CA LYS A 22 -32.21 36.16 3.07
C LYS A 22 -31.56 35.51 4.30
N GLU A 23 -32.26 35.52 5.42
CA GLU A 23 -31.87 34.90 6.70
C GLU A 23 -31.76 33.39 6.58
N PHE A 24 -32.64 32.74 5.79
CA PHE A 24 -32.54 31.30 5.51
C PHE A 24 -31.22 30.97 4.81
N PHE A 25 -30.83 31.77 3.82
CA PHE A 25 -29.56 31.58 3.11
C PHE A 25 -28.35 31.96 3.95
N ALA A 26 -28.45 32.98 4.80
CA ALA A 26 -27.39 33.34 5.74
C ALA A 26 -27.18 32.21 6.77
N SER A 27 -28.26 31.64 7.32
CA SER A 27 -28.20 30.50 8.23
C SER A 27 -27.72 29.22 7.54
N LYS A 28 -28.18 28.94 6.31
CA LYS A 28 -27.68 27.83 5.49
C LYS A 28 -26.20 28.01 5.13
N SER A 29 -25.77 29.22 4.78
CA SER A 29 -24.37 29.55 4.50
C SER A 29 -23.50 29.42 5.75
N ALA A 30 -23.96 29.90 6.91
CA ALA A 30 -23.27 29.73 8.18
C ALA A 30 -23.18 28.24 8.56
N SER A 31 -24.25 27.47 8.34
CA SER A 31 -24.24 26.01 8.50
C SER A 31 -23.22 25.34 7.59
N LEU A 32 -23.19 25.69 6.30
CA LEU A 32 -22.24 25.17 5.31
C LEU A 32 -20.80 25.63 5.55
N LYS A 33 -20.58 26.84 6.09
CA LYS A 33 -19.24 27.35 6.46
C LYS A 33 -18.71 26.70 7.73
N ARG A 34 -19.59 26.30 8.65
CA ARG A 34 -19.26 25.44 9.81
C ARG A 34 -18.98 24.00 9.37
N MET A 35 -19.53 23.56 8.24
CA MET A 35 -19.13 22.34 7.54
C MET A 35 -17.88 22.62 6.68
N LYS A 36 -16.73 22.87 7.31
CA LYS A 36 -15.46 22.81 6.59
C LYS A 36 -15.23 21.37 6.14
N LEU A 37 -15.37 21.15 4.84
CA LEU A 37 -15.03 19.92 4.15
C LEU A 37 -13.51 19.88 3.94
N ASP A 38 -12.85 18.95 4.61
CA ASP A 38 -11.68 18.26 4.05
C ASP A 38 -12.22 17.02 3.30
N SER A 39 -11.50 16.44 2.34
CA SER A 39 -12.05 15.62 1.23
C SER A 39 -12.91 14.38 1.58
N THR A 40 -13.25 14.10 2.85
CA THR A 40 -14.39 13.26 3.27
C THR A 40 -14.96 13.59 4.67
N GLY A 41 -14.67 14.78 5.22
CA GLY A 41 -14.64 15.05 6.67
C GLY A 41 -15.97 15.21 7.43
N SER A 42 -16.64 14.11 7.76
CA SER A 42 -17.46 14.01 9.00
C SER A 42 -17.79 12.58 9.48
N PHE A 43 -17.11 11.53 8.98
CA PHE A 43 -17.33 10.14 9.42
C PHE A 43 -16.10 9.45 10.05
N ALA A 44 -14.91 10.06 9.98
CA ALA A 44 -13.64 9.34 10.16
C ALA A 44 -13.27 9.02 11.62
N GLN A 45 -13.61 9.86 12.59
CA GLN A 45 -13.06 9.70 13.95
C GLN A 45 -13.75 8.61 14.77
N SER A 46 -15.05 8.36 14.52
CA SER A 46 -15.74 7.16 15.03
C SER A 46 -15.51 5.93 14.15
N SER A 47 -15.22 6.12 12.85
CA SER A 47 -14.96 4.99 11.94
C SER A 47 -13.58 4.36 12.10
N GLU A 48 -12.57 5.11 12.55
CA GLU A 48 -11.21 4.57 12.70
C GLU A 48 -11.16 3.43 13.73
N LYS A 49 -11.67 3.66 14.95
CA LYS A 49 -11.75 2.62 15.99
C LYS A 49 -12.65 1.44 15.59
N VAL A 50 -13.71 1.71 14.83
CA VAL A 50 -14.60 0.67 14.28
C VAL A 50 -13.89 -0.14 13.21
N LEU A 51 -13.09 0.52 12.36
CA LEU A 51 -12.31 -0.09 11.30
C LEU A 51 -11.21 -0.96 11.90
N GLU A 52 -10.45 -0.42 12.86
CA GLU A 52 -9.41 -1.09 13.66
C GLU A 52 -9.98 -2.32 14.35
N ALA A 53 -11.09 -2.17 15.10
CA ALA A 53 -11.76 -3.30 15.75
C ALA A 53 -12.17 -4.39 14.76
N SER A 54 -12.70 -4.04 13.59
CA SER A 54 -12.99 -5.06 12.57
C SER A 54 -11.73 -5.74 12.02
N TYR A 55 -10.60 -5.03 11.85
CA TYR A 55 -9.35 -5.64 11.38
C TYR A 55 -8.83 -6.63 12.42
N GLU A 56 -8.80 -6.23 13.69
CA GLU A 56 -8.42 -7.11 14.81
C GLU A 56 -9.33 -8.34 14.90
N LEU A 57 -10.64 -8.16 14.82
CA LEU A 57 -11.59 -9.28 14.83
C LEU A 57 -11.43 -10.18 13.60
N SER A 58 -11.17 -9.63 12.42
CA SER A 58 -10.89 -10.44 11.21
C SER A 58 -9.61 -11.24 11.36
N LEU A 59 -8.56 -10.65 11.94
CA LEU A 59 -7.30 -11.31 12.22
C LEU A 59 -7.47 -12.43 13.26
N LEU A 60 -8.25 -12.21 14.31
CA LEU A 60 -8.57 -13.24 15.31
C LEU A 60 -9.36 -14.41 14.71
N ILE A 61 -10.34 -14.12 13.84
CA ILE A 61 -11.09 -15.14 13.10
C ILE A 61 -10.15 -15.97 12.23
N ALA A 62 -9.25 -15.30 11.50
CA ALA A 62 -8.23 -15.94 10.66
C ALA A 62 -7.30 -16.85 11.50
N LYS A 63 -6.75 -16.33 12.60
CA LYS A 63 -5.87 -17.09 13.52
C LYS A 63 -6.57 -18.31 14.13
N ALA A 64 -7.87 -18.20 14.42
CA ALA A 64 -8.66 -19.29 14.95
C ALA A 64 -9.02 -20.38 13.90
N LYS A 65 -8.59 -20.22 12.64
CA LYS A 65 -8.86 -21.14 11.52
C LYS A 65 -10.35 -21.44 11.33
N LYS A 66 -11.20 -20.43 11.56
CA LYS A 66 -12.64 -20.54 11.35
C LYS A 66 -13.01 -20.06 9.96
N SER A 67 -14.12 -20.58 9.43
CA SER A 67 -14.71 -20.08 8.20
C SER A 67 -14.93 -18.57 8.30
N GLN A 68 -14.72 -17.85 7.20
CA GLN A 68 -14.94 -16.40 7.11
C GLN A 68 -16.41 -16.04 7.44
N THR A 69 -17.33 -17.00 7.30
CA THR A 69 -18.75 -16.94 7.73
C THR A 69 -18.95 -16.74 9.22
N ILE A 70 -17.97 -17.07 10.07
CA ILE A 70 -18.12 -16.98 11.52
C ILE A 70 -18.27 -15.54 12.01
N GLY A 71 -17.72 -14.58 11.26
CA GLY A 71 -17.80 -13.15 11.55
C GLY A 71 -19.24 -12.67 11.57
N GLU A 72 -20.01 -13.05 10.55
CA GLU A 72 -21.41 -12.67 10.40
C GLU A 72 -22.35 -13.56 11.21
N THR A 73 -22.10 -14.87 11.25
CA THR A 73 -23.02 -15.85 11.86
C THR A 73 -22.94 -15.91 13.38
N LEU A 74 -21.79 -15.60 13.98
CA LEU A 74 -21.58 -15.78 15.42
C LEU A 74 -20.95 -14.55 16.10
N VAL A 75 -19.82 -14.06 15.59
CA VAL A 75 -19.05 -13.00 16.27
C VAL A 75 -19.86 -11.70 16.36
N LYS A 76 -20.48 -11.28 15.25
CA LYS A 76 -21.29 -10.06 15.22
C LYS A 76 -22.54 -10.14 16.12
N PRO A 77 -23.37 -11.20 16.07
CA PRO A 77 -24.48 -11.38 17.03
C PRO A 77 -24.04 -11.38 18.49
N CYS A 78 -22.93 -12.05 18.83
CA CYS A 78 -22.38 -12.08 20.18
C CYS A 78 -21.99 -10.69 20.68
N LEU A 79 -21.26 -9.93 19.87
CA LEU A 79 -20.85 -8.55 20.21
C LEU A 79 -22.06 -7.64 20.44
N LEU A 80 -23.08 -7.74 19.58
CA LEU A 80 -24.30 -6.94 19.72
C LEU A 80 -25.08 -7.30 20.99
N LYS A 81 -25.20 -8.59 21.31
CA LYS A 81 -25.93 -9.05 22.50
C LYS A 81 -25.22 -8.67 23.80
N ALA A 82 -23.89 -8.79 23.84
CA ALA A 82 -23.10 -8.36 24.98
C ALA A 82 -23.17 -6.83 25.18
N ALA A 83 -23.04 -6.05 24.10
CA ALA A 83 -23.13 -4.59 24.16
C ALA A 83 -24.51 -4.12 24.65
N ASP A 84 -25.59 -4.78 24.21
CA ASP A 84 -26.96 -4.47 24.63
C ASP A 84 -27.18 -4.72 26.13
N ILE A 85 -26.75 -5.88 26.63
CA ILE A 85 -26.96 -6.29 28.02
C ILE A 85 -26.09 -5.48 28.99
N VAL A 86 -24.82 -5.25 28.66
CA VAL A 86 -23.83 -4.67 29.59
C VAL A 86 -23.78 -3.15 29.50
N LEU A 87 -23.89 -2.60 28.28
CA LEU A 87 -23.61 -1.19 27.99
C LEU A 87 -24.82 -0.43 27.42
N GLY A 88 -25.94 -1.12 27.20
CA GLY A 88 -27.18 -0.55 26.70
C GLY A 88 -27.24 -0.34 25.17
N PRO A 89 -28.39 0.18 24.70
CA PRO A 89 -28.73 0.22 23.27
C PRO A 89 -27.87 1.20 22.44
N GLU A 90 -27.39 2.30 23.03
CA GLU A 90 -26.48 3.24 22.34
C GLU A 90 -25.15 2.57 21.97
N SER A 91 -24.62 1.74 22.86
CA SER A 91 -23.39 1.00 22.62
C SER A 91 -23.60 -0.06 21.55
N LYS A 92 -24.71 -0.81 21.60
CA LYS A 92 -25.10 -1.76 20.54
C LYS A 92 -25.09 -1.11 19.15
N GLN A 93 -25.59 0.12 19.02
CA GLN A 93 -25.57 0.85 17.76
C GLN A 93 -24.15 1.13 17.27
N LYS A 94 -23.20 1.46 18.16
CA LYS A 94 -21.78 1.63 17.79
C LYS A 94 -21.14 0.32 17.34
N PHE A 95 -21.37 -0.79 18.05
CA PHE A 95 -20.88 -2.11 17.65
C PHE A 95 -21.50 -2.60 16.32
N SER A 96 -22.72 -2.19 15.98
CA SER A 96 -23.36 -2.56 14.71
C SER A 96 -22.60 -2.04 13.48
N GLN A 97 -21.85 -0.95 13.63
CA GLN A 97 -21.04 -0.34 12.58
C GLN A 97 -19.81 -1.19 12.23
N ILE A 98 -19.38 -2.11 13.12
CA ILE A 98 -18.29 -3.05 12.86
C ILE A 98 -18.72 -3.99 11.73
N THR A 99 -18.01 -3.94 10.62
CA THR A 99 -18.27 -4.77 9.43
C THR A 99 -17.49 -6.07 9.52
N LEU A 100 -18.22 -7.17 9.69
CA LEU A 100 -17.70 -8.54 9.78
C LEU A 100 -18.38 -9.49 8.78
N SER A 101 -18.91 -8.97 7.66
CA SER A 101 -19.41 -9.83 6.60
C SER A 101 -18.26 -10.62 5.98
N ASP A 102 -18.56 -11.77 5.39
CA ASP A 102 -17.56 -12.69 4.83
C ASP A 102 -16.64 -11.99 3.83
N ASN A 103 -17.24 -11.20 2.93
CA ASN A 103 -16.52 -10.38 1.95
C ASN A 103 -15.62 -9.33 2.62
N SER A 104 -16.03 -8.79 3.77
CA SER A 104 -15.24 -7.83 4.53
C SER A 104 -14.05 -8.50 5.22
N VAL A 105 -14.26 -9.68 5.81
CA VAL A 105 -13.20 -10.45 6.48
C VAL A 105 -12.16 -10.91 5.45
N LYS A 106 -12.59 -11.46 4.30
CA LYS A 106 -11.68 -11.83 3.21
C LYS A 106 -10.84 -10.64 2.75
N ARG A 107 -11.50 -9.53 2.38
CA ARG A 107 -10.82 -8.34 1.88
C ARG A 107 -9.80 -7.79 2.88
N ARG A 108 -10.14 -7.74 4.17
CA ARG A 108 -9.23 -7.23 5.22
C ARG A 108 -8.01 -8.13 5.40
N ILE A 109 -8.16 -9.44 5.24
CA ILE A 109 -7.03 -10.37 5.29
C ILE A 109 -6.13 -10.15 4.06
N ASP A 110 -6.71 -9.98 2.88
CA ASP A 110 -5.96 -9.68 1.65
C ASP A 110 -5.22 -8.34 1.75
N ASP A 111 -5.89 -7.29 2.24
CA ASP A 111 -5.34 -5.95 2.48
C ASP A 111 -4.14 -6.04 3.45
N THR A 112 -4.31 -6.78 4.56
CA THR A 112 -3.25 -7.00 5.56
C THR A 112 -2.05 -7.72 4.95
N ALA A 113 -2.27 -8.78 4.18
CA ALA A 113 -1.20 -9.52 3.51
C ALA A 113 -0.44 -8.64 2.50
N GLU A 114 -1.15 -7.78 1.76
CA GLU A 114 -0.53 -6.83 0.84
C GLU A 114 0.35 -5.81 1.56
N ASP A 115 -0.12 -5.28 2.69
CA ASP A 115 0.61 -4.29 3.49
C ASP A 115 1.86 -4.87 4.14
N ILE A 116 1.78 -6.09 4.68
CA ILE A 116 2.94 -6.81 5.20
C ILE A 116 4.00 -7.01 4.11
N LYS A 117 3.58 -7.47 2.93
CA LYS A 117 4.46 -7.63 1.76
C LYS A 117 5.11 -6.31 1.37
N LYS A 118 4.37 -5.19 1.35
CA LYS A 118 4.94 -3.87 1.07
C LYS A 118 5.98 -3.50 2.12
N SER A 119 5.72 -3.75 3.40
CA SER A 119 6.65 -3.49 4.50
C SER A 119 7.98 -4.20 4.30
N ASP A 120 7.99 -5.50 3.99
CA ASP A 120 9.21 -6.27 3.71
C ASP A 120 10.00 -5.70 2.50
N ILE A 121 9.31 -5.26 1.44
CA ILE A 121 9.95 -4.61 0.28
C ILE A 121 10.59 -3.28 0.68
N PHE A 122 9.88 -2.46 1.44
CA PHE A 122 10.39 -1.16 1.90
C PHE A 122 11.59 -1.32 2.82
N ASP A 123 11.60 -2.30 3.73
CA ASP A 123 12.76 -2.58 4.58
C ASP A 123 13.98 -2.99 3.76
N SER A 124 13.78 -3.82 2.73
CA SER A 124 14.85 -4.23 1.81
C SER A 124 15.35 -3.05 0.96
N LEU A 125 14.47 -2.17 0.50
CA LEU A 125 14.84 -0.94 -0.19
C LEU A 125 15.60 0.02 0.73
N ASN A 126 15.17 0.16 1.97
CA ASN A 126 15.86 0.97 2.97
C ASN A 126 17.27 0.43 3.24
N THR A 127 17.41 -0.89 3.32
CA THR A 127 18.73 -1.54 3.43
C THR A 127 19.64 -1.20 2.25
N LEU A 128 19.11 -1.24 1.02
CA LEU A 128 19.86 -0.81 -0.17
C LEU A 128 20.21 0.69 -0.09
N ASN A 129 19.24 1.53 0.26
CA ASN A 129 19.43 2.97 0.36
C ASN A 129 20.54 3.34 1.36
N LEU A 130 20.55 2.71 2.54
CA LEU A 130 21.60 2.90 3.55
C LEU A 130 22.98 2.46 3.04
N LYS A 131 23.07 1.34 2.29
CA LYS A 131 24.33 0.93 1.65
C LYS A 131 24.82 1.96 0.63
N LEU A 132 23.90 2.60 -0.10
CA LEU A 132 24.22 3.64 -1.07
C LEU A 132 24.57 5.01 -0.44
N GLN A 133 24.37 5.19 0.86
CA GLN A 133 24.66 6.45 1.58
C GLN A 133 25.94 6.39 2.43
N GLY A 134 26.72 5.29 2.36
CA GLY A 134 27.95 5.14 3.13
C GLY A 134 29.03 6.17 2.76
N GLY A 135 29.80 6.63 3.75
CA GLY A 135 30.78 7.71 3.56
C GLY A 135 31.95 7.40 2.59
N ASP A 136 32.24 6.12 2.35
CA ASP A 136 33.39 5.66 1.56
C ASP A 136 33.01 4.89 0.28
N SER A 137 31.75 4.98 -0.17
CA SER A 137 31.30 4.29 -1.39
C SER A 137 31.68 5.03 -2.66
N ASN A 138 32.18 4.30 -3.65
CA ASN A 138 32.48 4.82 -4.98
C ASN A 138 31.41 4.39 -6.00
N ILE A 139 31.47 4.97 -7.20
CA ILE A 139 30.52 4.69 -8.28
C ILE A 139 30.45 3.20 -8.65
N ILE A 140 31.55 2.47 -8.51
CA ILE A 140 31.63 1.04 -8.78
C ILE A 140 30.83 0.27 -7.74
N TYR A 141 31.06 0.57 -6.46
CA TYR A 141 30.31 0.00 -5.35
C TYR A 141 28.81 0.24 -5.47
N HIS A 142 28.40 1.48 -5.78
CA HIS A 142 26.98 1.80 -5.97
C HIS A 142 26.36 0.99 -7.09
N ARG A 143 27.08 0.85 -8.20
CA ARG A 143 26.62 0.08 -9.34
C ARG A 143 26.48 -1.39 -8.99
N ASP A 144 27.52 -2.01 -8.43
CA ASP A 144 27.48 -3.41 -8.02
C ASP A 144 26.35 -3.68 -7.01
N ALA A 145 26.14 -2.76 -6.06
CA ALA A 145 25.05 -2.86 -5.10
C ALA A 145 23.66 -2.81 -5.77
N ILE A 146 23.47 -1.93 -6.75
CA ILE A 146 22.22 -1.82 -7.52
C ILE A 146 22.01 -3.04 -8.44
N THR A 147 23.06 -3.51 -9.10
CA THR A 147 23.01 -4.71 -9.95
C THR A 147 22.66 -5.93 -9.12
N ALA A 148 23.38 -6.15 -8.00
CA ALA A 148 23.10 -7.24 -7.08
C ALA A 148 21.67 -7.17 -6.51
N TYR A 149 21.17 -5.96 -6.23
CA TYR A 149 19.78 -5.80 -5.78
C TYR A 149 18.78 -6.13 -6.89
N THR A 150 19.05 -5.72 -8.13
CA THR A 150 18.21 -6.04 -9.29
C THR A 150 18.14 -7.55 -9.52
N GLU A 151 19.27 -8.25 -9.39
CA GLU A 151 19.32 -9.72 -9.43
C GLU A 151 18.60 -10.37 -8.25
N LYS A 152 18.71 -9.77 -7.05
CA LYS A 152 17.97 -10.20 -5.85
C LYS A 152 16.46 -10.13 -6.08
N LEU A 153 15.93 -9.07 -6.71
CA LEU A 153 14.50 -8.98 -7.06
C LEU A 153 14.08 -10.09 -8.03
N GLN A 154 14.92 -10.44 -9.00
CA GLN A 154 14.67 -11.56 -9.92
C GLN A 154 14.71 -12.92 -9.22
N LEU A 155 15.62 -13.10 -8.26
CA LEU A 155 15.63 -14.28 -7.39
C LEU A 155 14.35 -14.37 -6.56
N TRP A 156 13.89 -13.27 -5.96
CA TRP A 156 12.66 -13.21 -5.18
C TRP A 156 11.44 -13.57 -6.03
N LYS A 157 11.37 -13.06 -7.26
CA LYS A 157 10.32 -13.41 -8.23
C LYS A 157 10.28 -14.92 -8.48
N ARG A 158 11.45 -15.55 -8.74
CA ARG A 158 11.55 -17.00 -8.93
C ARG A 158 11.10 -17.79 -7.71
N LYS A 159 11.50 -17.36 -6.51
CA LYS A 159 11.11 -18.01 -5.25
C LYS A 159 9.60 -17.93 -5.00
N ILE A 160 8.97 -16.80 -5.27
CA ILE A 160 7.52 -16.64 -5.10
C ILE A 160 6.74 -17.52 -6.08
N LEU A 161 7.19 -17.64 -7.33
CA LEU A 161 6.59 -18.58 -8.28
C LEU A 161 6.73 -20.04 -7.82
N ALA A 162 7.80 -20.37 -7.09
CA ALA A 162 8.00 -21.66 -6.44
C ALA A 162 7.27 -21.79 -5.07
N SER A 163 6.37 -20.86 -4.73
CA SER A 163 5.64 -20.82 -3.45
C SER A 163 6.55 -20.73 -2.22
N ASN A 164 7.72 -20.11 -2.37
CA ASN A 164 8.69 -19.89 -1.31
C ASN A 164 8.71 -18.41 -0.91
N TYR A 165 8.15 -18.11 0.26
CA TYR A 165 8.03 -16.75 0.81
C TYR A 165 9.21 -16.33 1.71
N SER A 166 10.29 -17.12 1.81
CA SER A 166 11.47 -16.83 2.66
C SER A 166 12.13 -15.47 2.42
N CYS A 167 11.84 -14.82 1.29
CA CYS A 167 12.32 -13.48 0.95
C CYS A 167 11.61 -12.35 1.68
N PHE A 168 10.49 -12.65 2.33
CA PHE A 168 9.62 -11.70 2.99
C PHE A 168 9.47 -12.16 4.45
N PRO A 169 10.39 -11.80 5.37
CA PRO A 169 10.42 -12.35 6.72
C PRO A 169 9.11 -12.13 7.49
N LYS A 170 8.50 -10.95 7.38
CA LYS A 170 7.23 -10.64 8.05
C LYS A 170 6.09 -11.44 7.45
N LEU A 171 6.03 -11.53 6.13
CA LEU A 171 5.04 -12.37 5.45
C LEU A 171 5.24 -13.85 5.80
N PHE A 172 6.49 -14.33 5.80
CA PHE A 172 6.86 -15.71 6.08
C PHE A 172 6.44 -16.13 7.49
N ALA A 173 6.70 -15.29 8.50
CA ALA A 173 6.27 -15.54 9.88
C ALA A 173 4.75 -15.75 9.99
N ILE A 174 3.99 -15.05 9.15
CA ILE A 174 2.52 -15.14 9.12
C ILE A 174 2.06 -16.34 8.26
N THR A 175 2.84 -16.74 7.25
CA THR A 175 2.55 -17.94 6.42
C THR A 175 2.74 -19.26 7.15
N GLU A 176 3.56 -19.32 8.21
CA GLU A 176 3.68 -20.51 9.05
C GLU A 176 2.37 -20.86 9.77
N GLU A 177 1.50 -19.87 9.97
CA GLU A 177 0.11 -20.11 10.31
C GLU A 177 -0.60 -20.67 9.05
N ALA A 178 -0.80 -21.99 8.99
CA ALA A 178 -1.29 -22.77 7.84
C ALA A 178 -2.48 -22.18 7.03
N PHE A 179 -3.21 -21.23 7.59
CA PHE A 179 -4.29 -20.48 6.94
C PHE A 179 -3.81 -19.46 5.89
N PHE A 180 -2.77 -18.67 6.18
CA PHE A 180 -2.25 -17.69 5.22
C PHE A 180 -1.61 -18.37 4.01
N LYS A 181 -1.14 -19.60 4.17
CA LYS A 181 -0.64 -20.41 3.05
C LYS A 181 -1.71 -20.63 1.99
N GLU A 182 -2.96 -20.92 2.38
CA GLU A 182 -4.06 -21.17 1.46
C GLU A 182 -4.49 -19.90 0.70
N ILE A 183 -4.53 -18.76 1.40
CA ILE A 183 -4.83 -17.44 0.81
C ILE A 183 -3.70 -16.96 -0.11
N LEU A 184 -2.44 -17.15 0.28
CA LEU A 184 -1.29 -16.75 -0.52
C LEU A 184 -1.03 -17.71 -1.69
N ASP A 185 -1.45 -18.97 -1.56
CA ASP A 185 -1.41 -19.94 -2.64
C ASP A 185 -2.49 -19.70 -3.70
N GLU A 186 -3.44 -18.77 -3.48
CA GLU A 186 -4.26 -18.22 -4.56
C GLU A 186 -3.34 -17.68 -5.67
N ILE A 187 -3.56 -18.17 -6.90
CA ILE A 187 -2.78 -17.83 -8.09
C ILE A 187 -2.71 -16.30 -8.30
N ASP A 188 -3.78 -15.59 -7.93
CA ASP A 188 -3.87 -14.14 -8.06
C ASP A 188 -2.84 -13.41 -7.18
N THR A 189 -2.64 -13.85 -5.94
CA THR A 189 -1.71 -13.22 -5.00
C THR A 189 -0.25 -13.42 -5.42
N LYS A 190 0.11 -14.63 -5.88
CA LYS A 190 1.43 -14.91 -6.46
C LYS A 190 1.73 -14.02 -7.67
N ASN A 191 0.75 -13.88 -8.57
CA ASN A 191 0.89 -13.05 -9.76
C ASN A 191 1.03 -11.57 -9.40
N LYS A 192 0.24 -11.06 -8.44
CA LYS A 192 0.39 -9.68 -7.94
C LYS A 192 1.77 -9.42 -7.34
N ILE A 193 2.32 -10.35 -6.56
CA ILE A 193 3.66 -10.21 -5.99
C ILE A 193 4.73 -10.24 -7.10
N SER A 194 4.66 -11.24 -7.99
CA SER A 194 5.57 -11.40 -9.13
C SER A 194 5.57 -10.16 -10.04
N ASN A 195 4.40 -9.62 -10.37
CA ASN A 195 4.24 -8.42 -11.19
C ASN A 195 4.81 -7.18 -10.51
N HIS A 196 4.61 -7.04 -9.19
CA HIS A 196 5.18 -5.92 -8.45
C HIS A 196 6.72 -5.97 -8.43
N LEU A 197 7.30 -7.15 -8.21
CA LEU A 197 8.76 -7.34 -8.28
C LEU A 197 9.30 -7.08 -9.68
N GLN A 198 8.57 -7.50 -10.72
CA GLN A 198 8.94 -7.22 -12.10
C GLN A 198 8.93 -5.71 -12.37
N HIS A 199 7.84 -5.02 -12.01
CA HIS A 199 7.73 -3.58 -12.20
C HIS A 199 8.82 -2.80 -11.46
N LEU A 200 9.18 -3.24 -10.25
CA LEU A 200 10.29 -2.66 -9.50
C LEU A 200 11.63 -2.90 -10.22
N THR A 201 11.86 -4.11 -10.72
CA THR A 201 13.05 -4.44 -11.53
C THR A 201 13.12 -3.54 -12.77
N ASP A 202 12.00 -3.35 -13.47
CA ASP A 202 11.96 -2.52 -14.68
C ASP A 202 12.25 -1.06 -14.36
N LYS A 203 11.78 -0.55 -13.21
CA LYS A 203 12.17 0.78 -12.71
C LYS A 203 13.66 0.86 -12.44
N PHE A 204 14.27 -0.12 -11.76
CA PHE A 204 15.71 -0.13 -11.54
C PHE A 204 16.49 -0.11 -12.86
N LYS A 205 16.11 -0.95 -13.84
CA LYS A 205 16.73 -0.96 -15.18
C LYS A 205 16.55 0.36 -15.93
N ARG A 206 15.41 1.04 -15.75
CA ARG A 206 15.14 2.33 -16.38
C ARG A 206 15.95 3.47 -15.76
N TYR A 207 16.07 3.50 -14.43
CA TYR A 207 16.79 4.56 -13.71
C TYR A 207 18.31 4.32 -13.66
N PHE A 208 18.74 3.05 -13.69
CA PHE A 208 20.13 2.62 -13.63
C PHE A 208 20.40 1.64 -14.80
N PRO A 209 20.43 2.13 -16.05
CA PRO A 209 20.69 1.29 -17.20
C PRO A 209 22.10 0.69 -17.13
N ASP A 210 22.23 -0.57 -17.56
CA ASP A 210 23.52 -1.24 -17.66
C ASP A 210 24.39 -0.54 -18.71
N SER A 211 25.29 0.32 -18.25
CA SER A 211 26.37 0.87 -19.05
C SER A 211 27.54 -0.11 -19.15
N CYS A 212 27.29 -1.43 -19.21
CA CYS A 212 28.31 -2.50 -19.22
C CYS A 212 29.31 -2.38 -20.38
N ASN A 213 29.00 -1.57 -21.39
CA ASN A 213 29.94 -1.24 -22.46
C ASN A 213 30.92 -0.12 -22.11
N ASN A 214 30.81 0.53 -20.96
CA ASN A 214 31.80 1.52 -20.55
C ASN A 214 33.10 0.79 -20.19
N ILE A 215 34.05 0.85 -21.11
CA ILE A 215 35.37 0.23 -20.96
C ILE A 215 36.10 0.70 -19.71
N ILE A 216 35.85 1.94 -19.27
CA ILE A 216 36.41 2.52 -18.04
C ILE A 216 35.97 1.73 -16.82
N TYR A 217 34.72 1.25 -16.79
CA TYR A 217 34.22 0.40 -15.71
C TYR A 217 34.94 -0.94 -15.67
N ARG A 218 35.06 -1.60 -16.83
CA ARG A 218 35.74 -2.89 -16.96
C ARG A 218 37.22 -2.79 -16.59
N LEU A 219 37.88 -1.69 -16.96
CA LEU A 219 39.26 -1.41 -16.56
C LEU A 219 39.40 -1.26 -15.05
N ALA A 220 38.43 -0.63 -14.39
CA ALA A 220 38.49 -0.43 -12.95
C ALA A 220 38.14 -1.70 -12.14
N THR A 221 37.32 -2.60 -12.69
CA THR A 221 36.89 -3.84 -11.99
C THR A 221 37.70 -5.08 -12.35
N ASP A 222 38.20 -5.17 -13.59
CA ASP A 222 38.99 -6.30 -14.09
C ASP A 222 40.01 -5.84 -15.15
N PRO A 223 41.07 -5.12 -14.74
CA PRO A 223 42.02 -4.47 -15.65
C PRO A 223 42.77 -5.42 -16.59
N PHE A 224 42.87 -6.71 -16.24
CA PHE A 224 43.67 -7.69 -16.99
C PHE A 224 42.90 -8.39 -18.10
N HIS A 225 41.57 -8.26 -18.15
CA HIS A 225 40.72 -8.87 -19.18
C HIS A 225 40.11 -7.83 -20.14
N VAL A 226 40.60 -6.58 -20.10
CA VAL A 226 40.16 -5.54 -21.03
C VAL A 226 41.08 -5.45 -22.23
N ASP A 227 40.48 -5.50 -23.42
CA ASP A 227 41.16 -5.17 -24.66
C ASP A 227 41.51 -3.66 -24.69
N ILE A 228 42.81 -3.38 -24.64
CA ILE A 228 43.38 -2.03 -24.57
C ILE A 228 43.10 -1.25 -25.87
N ASP A 229 42.91 -1.95 -27.01
CA ASP A 229 42.71 -1.32 -28.32
C ASP A 229 41.33 -0.63 -28.44
N LEU A 230 40.42 -0.90 -27.50
CA LEU A 230 39.11 -0.25 -27.39
C LEU A 230 39.16 1.08 -26.61
N LEU A 231 40.31 1.47 -26.04
CA LEU A 231 40.49 2.75 -25.37
C LEU A 231 40.76 3.86 -26.39
N THR A 232 39.80 4.76 -26.59
CA THR A 232 40.04 5.96 -27.41
C THR A 232 41.04 6.89 -26.72
N ASP A 233 42.04 7.40 -27.46
CA ASP A 233 43.16 8.23 -26.99
C ASP A 233 42.78 9.62 -26.40
N ASN A 234 41.49 9.90 -26.22
CA ASN A 234 40.96 11.17 -25.73
C ASN A 234 41.08 11.26 -24.20
N LYS A 235 42.31 11.49 -23.72
CA LYS A 235 42.66 11.70 -22.31
C LYS A 235 41.94 12.90 -21.65
N SER A 236 41.34 13.80 -22.44
CA SER A 236 40.69 15.04 -22.00
C SER A 236 39.24 14.90 -21.53
N LYS A 237 38.60 13.74 -21.73
CA LYS A 237 37.21 13.47 -21.26
C LYS A 237 37.14 12.49 -20.09
N LEU A 238 38.28 12.01 -19.59
CA LEU A 238 38.33 10.91 -18.62
C LEU A 238 38.21 11.35 -17.14
N TRP A 239 38.28 12.66 -16.86
CA TRP A 239 38.31 13.21 -15.49
C TRP A 239 37.42 14.46 -15.28
N ASN A 240 36.35 14.62 -16.07
CA ASN A 240 35.31 15.62 -15.81
C ASN A 240 33.96 14.92 -15.56
#